data_AF-A0A409X1S2-F1
#
_entry.id   AF-A0A409X1S2-F1
#
_cell.length_a   1.000
_cell.length_b   1.000
_cell.length_c   1.000
_cell.angle_alpha   90.00
_cell.angle_beta   90.00
_cell.angle_gamma   90.00
#
_symmetry.space_group_name_H-M   'P 1'
#
loop_
_entity.id
_entity.type
_entity.pdbx_description
1 polymer ?
#
loop_
_entity_poly.entity_id
_entity_poly.type
_entity_poly.pdbx_seq_one_letter_code
_entity_poly.pdbx_strand_id
1 'polypeptide(L)'
;MTFSSVGRKKLAGHGKQNVALFPAFLLVDIIVLALSTRVNQFQDFFYVADIFPLVLSIISLILVVLLFTVDLTLINSYTGRAQSEIGVFGVLSIFWLAFNAFSTARWHQIPFQCDSIPTDFVDEREWCKSLQALKSFVWINFLICFGISMFTLRYTIAEYNKGNKHIFEMPLSRYRPELRSDQGFGGGRGSEFLQFEKMT
;
A
#
# COMPACT_ATOMS: atom_id res chain seq x y z
N MET A 1 21.86 -4.03 8.40
CA MET A 1 20.78 -5.02 8.54
C MET A 1 21.00 -6.14 7.54
N THR A 2 21.41 -7.32 8.00
CA THR A 2 21.71 -8.46 7.14
C THR A 2 20.41 -9.23 6.88
N PHE A 3 19.77 -8.99 5.73
CA PHE A 3 18.63 -9.81 5.30
C PHE A 3 19.07 -11.28 5.20
N SER A 4 18.48 -12.17 6.00
CA SER A 4 18.86 -13.58 6.02
C SER A 4 18.60 -14.25 4.65
N SER A 5 19.44 -15.21 4.28
CA SER A 5 19.34 -15.98 3.03
C SER A 5 18.01 -16.76 2.92
N VAL A 6 17.39 -17.07 4.05
CA VAL A 6 16.06 -17.70 4.14
C VAL A 6 14.94 -16.65 3.92
N GLY A 7 15.15 -15.41 4.36
CA GLY A 7 14.29 -14.28 4.02
C GLY A 7 14.24 -14.03 2.51
N ARG A 8 15.36 -14.18 1.79
CA ARG A 8 15.42 -14.03 0.31
C ARG A 8 14.65 -15.11 -0.45
N LYS A 9 14.62 -16.35 0.06
CA LYS A 9 13.92 -17.46 -0.62
C LYS A 9 12.42 -17.49 -0.30
N LYS A 10 11.99 -17.06 0.89
CA LYS A 10 10.56 -16.96 1.24
C LYS A 10 9.90 -15.68 0.72
N LEU A 11 10.70 -14.64 0.48
CA LEU A 11 10.34 -13.53 -0.41
C LEU A 11 10.00 -14.03 -1.82
N ALA A 12 10.46 -15.18 -2.31
CA ALA A 12 10.21 -15.58 -3.70
C ALA A 12 8.79 -16.13 -3.99
N GLY A 13 8.02 -16.58 -2.99
CA GLY A 13 6.77 -17.31 -3.22
C GLY A 13 5.49 -16.49 -3.07
N HIS A 14 5.33 -15.77 -1.97
CA HIS A 14 4.11 -15.00 -1.63
C HIS A 14 4.41 -13.70 -0.86
N GLY A 15 5.56 -13.62 -0.17
CA GLY A 15 5.97 -12.40 0.57
C GLY A 15 6.58 -11.29 -0.30
N LYS A 16 7.10 -11.56 -1.51
CA LYS A 16 7.61 -10.51 -2.42
C LYS A 16 6.53 -9.55 -2.86
N GLN A 17 5.30 -10.04 -3.03
CA GLN A 17 4.29 -9.28 -3.74
C GLN A 17 3.90 -8.04 -2.91
N ASN A 18 3.69 -8.21 -1.61
CA ASN A 18 3.38 -7.08 -0.74
C ASN A 18 4.57 -6.11 -0.61
N VAL A 19 5.80 -6.61 -0.46
CA VAL A 19 7.00 -5.75 -0.36
C VAL A 19 7.28 -4.99 -1.67
N ALA A 20 6.93 -5.54 -2.84
CA ALA A 20 7.05 -4.85 -4.12
C ALA A 20 5.91 -3.86 -4.38
N LEU A 21 4.73 -4.08 -3.78
CA LEU A 21 3.56 -3.23 -3.97
C LEU A 21 3.72 -1.85 -3.30
N PHE A 22 4.38 -1.74 -2.15
CA PHE A 22 4.67 -0.45 -1.51
C PHE A 22 5.52 0.51 -2.36
N PRO A 23 6.71 0.12 -2.87
CA PRO A 23 7.51 0.99 -3.72
C PRO A 23 6.83 1.23 -5.07
N ALA A 24 6.06 0.27 -5.60
CA ALA A 24 5.25 0.49 -6.79
C ALA A 24 4.16 1.55 -6.57
N PHE A 25 3.45 1.50 -5.43
CA PHE A 25 2.49 2.52 -5.02
C PHE A 25 3.16 3.89 -4.90
N LEU A 26 4.28 3.99 -4.18
CA LEU A 26 5.02 5.25 -4.03
C LEU A 26 5.45 5.84 -5.37
N LEU A 27 5.97 5.02 -6.29
CA LEU A 27 6.37 5.47 -7.62
C LEU A 27 5.17 6.03 -8.40
N VAL A 28 4.05 5.29 -8.43
CA VAL A 28 2.84 5.72 -9.12
C VAL A 28 2.27 6.98 -8.49
N ASP A 29 2.27 7.09 -7.16
CA ASP A 29 1.77 8.24 -6.43
C ASP A 29 2.61 9.51 -6.68
N ILE A 30 3.94 9.37 -6.79
CA ILE A 30 4.82 10.47 -7.21
C ILE A 30 4.52 10.92 -8.65
N ILE A 31 4.24 9.99 -9.56
CA ILE A 31 3.85 10.31 -10.94
C ILE A 31 2.51 11.06 -10.95
N VAL A 32 1.53 10.60 -10.17
CA VAL A 32 0.23 11.29 -10.02
C VAL A 32 0.42 12.69 -9.42
N LEU A 33 1.28 12.85 -8.41
CA LEU A 33 1.60 14.14 -7.82
C LEU A 33 2.21 15.11 -8.84
N ALA A 34 3.17 14.65 -9.64
CA ALA A 34 3.81 15.46 -10.68
C ALA A 34 2.83 15.87 -11.79
N LEU A 35 2.04 14.91 -12.30
CA LEU A 35 1.04 15.17 -13.34
C LEU A 35 -0.09 16.08 -12.85
N SER A 36 -0.58 15.87 -11.63
CA SER A 36 -1.63 16.72 -11.04
C SER A 36 -1.13 18.14 -10.80
N THR A 37 0.12 18.32 -10.37
CA THR A 37 0.72 19.67 -10.24
C THR A 37 0.75 20.38 -11.59
N ARG A 38 1.19 19.70 -12.65
CA ARG A 38 1.25 20.26 -13.99
C ARG A 38 -0.13 20.64 -14.55
N VAL A 39 -1.10 19.75 -14.39
CA VAL A 39 -2.48 19.96 -14.85
C VAL A 39 -3.13 21.15 -14.13
N ASN A 40 -2.94 21.25 -12.81
CA ASN A 40 -3.51 22.34 -12.02
C ASN A 40 -2.83 23.69 -12.28
N GLN A 41 -1.53 23.70 -12.57
CA GLN A 41 -0.80 24.92 -12.89
C GLN A 41 -1.34 25.59 -14.16
N PHE A 42 -1.77 24.82 -15.16
CA PHE A 42 -2.37 25.36 -16.39
C PHE A 42 -3.72 26.08 -16.13
N GLN A 43 -4.41 25.73 -15.05
CA GLN A 43 -5.72 26.28 -14.69
C GLN A 43 -5.66 27.23 -13.49
N ASP A 44 -4.45 27.67 -13.10
CA ASP A 44 -4.20 28.50 -11.91
C ASP A 44 -4.88 27.97 -10.64
N PHE A 45 -4.97 26.64 -10.50
CA PHE A 45 -5.63 25.96 -9.38
C PHE A 45 -7.10 26.38 -9.16
N PHE A 46 -7.78 26.87 -10.19
CA PHE A 46 -9.14 27.41 -10.05
C PHE A 46 -10.20 26.32 -9.75
N TYR A 47 -10.00 25.10 -10.28
CA TYR A 47 -10.99 24.03 -10.17
C TYR A 47 -10.66 23.07 -9.03
N VAL A 48 -11.51 23.08 -8.00
CA VAL A 48 -11.41 22.17 -6.83
C VAL A 48 -11.39 20.69 -7.23
N ALA A 49 -12.06 20.33 -8.34
CA ALA A 49 -12.09 18.96 -8.85
C ALA A 49 -10.69 18.43 -9.20
N ASP A 50 -9.84 19.27 -9.77
CA ASP A 50 -8.50 18.91 -10.23
C ASP A 50 -7.47 18.92 -9.07
N ILE A 51 -7.81 19.58 -7.96
CA ILE A 51 -7.03 19.62 -6.72
C ILE A 51 -7.15 18.30 -5.94
N PHE A 52 -8.24 17.52 -6.10
CA PHE A 52 -8.41 16.29 -5.32
C PHE A 52 -7.29 15.27 -5.54
N PRO A 53 -6.91 14.88 -6.77
CA PRO A 53 -5.78 13.97 -6.99
C PRO A 53 -4.47 14.50 -6.41
N LEU A 54 -4.23 15.82 -6.48
CA LEU A 54 -3.03 16.47 -5.94
C LEU A 54 -2.96 16.30 -4.42
N VAL A 55 -4.00 16.74 -3.70
CA VAL A 55 -4.06 16.68 -2.24
C VAL A 55 -4.04 15.22 -1.76
N LEU A 56 -4.78 14.35 -2.43
CA LEU A 56 -4.85 12.94 -2.05
C LEU A 56 -3.50 12.23 -2.26
N SER A 57 -2.74 12.55 -3.30
CA SER A 57 -1.36 12.07 -3.46
C SER A 57 -0.42 12.61 -2.39
N ILE A 58 -0.50 13.89 -2.01
CA ILE A 58 0.33 14.42 -0.91
C ILE A 58 0.06 13.65 0.40
N ILE A 59 -1.22 13.48 0.75
CA ILE A 59 -1.62 12.75 1.96
C ILE A 59 -1.16 11.29 1.88
N SER A 60 -1.38 10.63 0.74
CA SER A 60 -0.96 9.24 0.48
C SER A 60 0.56 9.08 0.65
N LEU A 61 1.35 9.97 0.05
CA LEU A 61 2.81 9.96 0.10
C LEU A 61 3.31 10.10 1.54
N ILE A 62 2.83 11.11 2.27
CA ILE A 62 3.22 11.33 3.67
C ILE A 62 2.88 10.11 4.51
N LEU A 63 1.65 9.61 4.39
CA LEU A 63 1.16 8.50 5.18
C LEU A 63 1.98 7.23 4.89
N VAL A 64 2.19 6.88 3.62
CA VAL A 64 2.93 5.67 3.24
C VAL A 64 4.41 5.78 3.60
N VAL A 65 5.04 6.94 3.42
CA VAL A 65 6.44 7.17 3.85
C VAL A 65 6.57 7.02 5.37
N LEU A 66 5.62 7.53 6.15
CA LEU A 66 5.61 7.35 7.61
C LEU A 66 5.45 5.88 7.98
N LEU A 67 4.46 5.17 7.41
CA LEU A 67 4.26 3.74 7.68
C LEU A 67 5.51 2.92 7.34
N PHE A 68 6.11 3.18 6.18
CA PHE A 68 7.31 2.50 5.73
C PHE A 68 8.50 2.79 6.65
N THR A 69 8.71 4.05 7.04
CA THR A 69 9.80 4.45 7.95
C THR A 69 9.62 3.81 9.33
N VAL A 70 8.39 3.77 9.85
CA VAL A 70 8.10 3.14 11.15
C VAL A 70 8.32 1.62 11.09
N ASP A 71 7.93 0.93 10.02
CA ASP A 71 8.17 -0.51 9.86
C ASP A 71 9.68 -0.85 9.76
N LEU A 72 10.47 0.04 9.15
CA LEU A 72 11.92 -0.11 9.07
C LEU A 72 12.64 0.17 10.40
N THR A 73 12.15 1.14 11.17
CA THR A 73 12.82 1.61 12.40
C THR A 73 12.44 0.79 13.63
N LEU A 74 11.19 0.36 13.75
CA LEU A 74 10.71 -0.38 14.92
C LEU A 74 10.66 -1.89 14.67
N ILE A 75 11.15 -2.66 15.63
CA ILE A 75 11.16 -4.13 15.54
C ILE A 75 9.74 -4.72 15.62
N ASN A 76 8.89 -4.08 16.42
CA ASN A 76 7.51 -4.47 16.66
C ASN A 76 6.61 -3.23 16.51
N SER A 77 6.45 -2.76 15.27
CA SER A 77 5.52 -1.67 15.00
C SER A 77 4.07 -2.18 15.00
N TYR A 78 3.17 -1.43 15.65
CA TYR A 78 1.74 -1.63 15.46
C TYR A 78 1.31 -1.34 14.02
N THR A 79 1.96 -0.39 13.34
CA THR A 79 1.59 0.05 11.99
C THR A 79 1.86 -0.98 10.89
N GLY A 80 2.82 -1.90 11.11
CA GLY A 80 3.11 -3.01 10.19
C GLY A 80 2.23 -4.24 10.41
N ARG A 81 1.29 -4.20 11.37
CA ARG A 81 0.34 -5.30 11.59
C ARG A 81 -0.70 -5.31 10.47
N ALA A 82 -1.23 -6.50 10.20
CA ALA A 82 -2.28 -6.68 9.20
C ALA A 82 -3.49 -5.75 9.39
N GLN A 83 -3.92 -5.53 10.63
CA GLN A 83 -5.10 -4.72 10.94
C GLN A 83 -4.92 -3.25 10.53
N SER A 84 -3.76 -2.66 10.82
CA SER A 84 -3.46 -1.28 10.47
C SER A 84 -3.24 -1.12 8.97
N GLU A 85 -2.54 -2.05 8.31
CA GLU A 85 -2.36 -2.01 6.86
C GLU A 85 -3.70 -2.09 6.11
N ILE A 86 -4.57 -3.04 6.48
CA ILE A 86 -5.92 -3.17 5.89
C ILE A 86 -6.73 -1.90 6.16
N GLY A 87 -6.69 -1.36 7.38
CA GLY A 87 -7.41 -0.15 7.73
C GLY A 87 -6.98 1.06 6.90
N VAL A 88 -5.67 1.31 6.84
CA VAL A 88 -5.11 2.44 6.10
C VAL A 88 -5.38 2.30 4.60
N PHE A 89 -4.93 1.20 3.97
CA PHE A 89 -5.07 1.05 2.52
C PHE A 89 -6.53 0.89 2.11
N GLY A 90 -7.37 0.32 2.98
CA GLY A 90 -8.82 0.25 2.78
C GLY A 90 -9.44 1.65 2.73
N VAL A 91 -9.19 2.49 3.73
CA VAL A 91 -9.70 3.88 3.76
C VAL A 91 -9.14 4.69 2.59
N LEU A 92 -7.84 4.55 2.30
CA LEU A 92 -7.19 5.23 1.18
C LEU A 92 -7.80 4.81 -0.16
N SER A 93 -8.11 3.52 -0.34
CA SER A 93 -8.76 3.01 -1.55
C SER A 93 -10.16 3.57 -1.75
N ILE A 94 -10.93 3.78 -0.67
CA ILE A 94 -12.27 4.38 -0.74
C ILE A 94 -12.18 5.85 -1.17
N PHE A 95 -11.26 6.62 -0.58
CA PHE A 95 -11.04 8.01 -0.98
C PHE A 95 -10.56 8.12 -2.42
N TRP A 96 -9.58 7.29 -2.82
CA TRP A 96 -9.13 7.24 -4.22
C TRP A 96 -10.29 6.93 -5.16
N LEU A 97 -11.13 5.94 -4.85
CA LEU A 97 -12.29 5.62 -5.67
C LEU A 97 -13.27 6.80 -5.80
N ALA A 98 -13.66 7.40 -4.66
CA ALA A 98 -14.67 8.45 -4.62
C ALA A 98 -14.22 9.71 -5.37
N PHE A 99 -13.02 10.20 -5.07
CA PHE A 99 -12.50 11.42 -5.68
C PHE A 99 -12.06 11.23 -7.13
N ASN A 100 -11.56 10.04 -7.50
CA ASN A 100 -11.26 9.74 -8.90
C ASN A 100 -12.51 9.62 -9.74
N ALA A 101 -13.60 9.04 -9.21
CA ALA A 101 -14.88 8.98 -9.90
C ALA A 101 -15.42 10.40 -10.17
N PHE A 102 -15.36 11.28 -9.17
CA PHE A 102 -15.77 12.68 -9.31
C PHE A 102 -14.93 13.43 -10.35
N SER A 103 -13.59 13.35 -10.25
CA SER A 103 -12.67 14.03 -11.17
C SER A 103 -12.80 13.48 -12.60
N THR A 104 -12.91 12.16 -12.75
CA THR A 104 -13.06 11.52 -14.07
C THR A 104 -14.38 11.87 -14.75
N ALA A 105 -15.48 12.02 -14.00
CA ALA A 105 -16.77 12.44 -14.55
C ALA A 105 -16.69 13.85 -15.15
N ARG A 106 -15.94 14.76 -14.50
CA ARG A 106 -15.67 16.10 -15.02
C ARG A 106 -14.86 16.07 -16.32
N TRP A 107 -13.85 15.21 -16.40
CA TRP A 107 -12.99 15.07 -17.58
C TRP A 107 -13.64 14.33 -18.75
N HIS A 108 -14.91 13.92 -18.65
CA HIS A 108 -15.57 13.16 -19.71
C HIS A 108 -15.68 13.94 -21.04
N GLN A 109 -15.73 15.27 -20.97
CA GLN A 109 -15.87 16.14 -22.16
C GLN A 109 -14.54 16.38 -22.89
N ILE A 110 -13.41 15.90 -22.35
CA ILE A 110 -12.09 16.20 -22.90
C ILE A 110 -11.74 15.15 -23.95
N PRO A 111 -11.37 15.56 -25.18
CA PRO A 111 -11.14 14.63 -26.27
C PRO A 111 -9.94 13.72 -25.99
N PHE A 112 -10.04 12.45 -26.41
CA PHE A 112 -8.93 11.49 -26.29
C PHE A 112 -7.82 11.71 -27.33
N GLN A 113 -8.09 12.48 -28.39
CA GLN A 113 -7.15 12.76 -29.46
C GLN A 113 -6.51 14.14 -29.26
N CYS A 114 -5.56 14.24 -28.32
CA CYS A 114 -4.89 15.53 -28.06
C CYS A 114 -4.07 16.04 -29.26
N ASP A 115 -3.66 15.15 -30.18
CA ASP A 115 -2.89 15.52 -31.38
C ASP A 115 -3.73 16.23 -32.46
N SER A 116 -5.07 16.22 -32.35
CA SER A 116 -5.95 16.95 -33.27
C SER A 116 -6.02 18.45 -32.97
N ILE A 117 -5.54 18.88 -31.80
CA ILE A 117 -5.45 20.30 -31.43
C ILE A 117 -4.43 20.98 -32.38
N PRO A 118 -4.74 22.13 -33.02
CA PRO A 118 -3.82 22.80 -33.93
C PRO A 118 -2.45 23.10 -33.30
N THR A 119 -1.41 23.17 -34.13
CA THR A 119 -0.02 23.41 -33.67
C THR A 119 0.19 24.77 -33.02
N ASP A 120 -0.72 25.72 -33.24
CA ASP A 120 -0.66 27.06 -32.64
C ASP A 120 -1.00 27.05 -31.14
N PHE A 121 -1.62 25.97 -30.64
CA PHE A 121 -2.06 25.77 -29.26
C PHE A 121 -1.23 24.67 -28.58
N VAL A 122 0.08 24.93 -28.41
CA VAL A 122 1.04 23.95 -27.88
C VAL A 122 0.75 23.62 -26.41
N ASP A 123 0.40 24.62 -25.61
CA ASP A 123 0.18 24.47 -24.17
C ASP A 123 -1.08 23.64 -23.87
N GLU A 124 -2.16 23.88 -24.62
CA GLU A 124 -3.42 23.13 -24.52
C GLU A 124 -3.24 21.66 -24.92
N ARG A 125 -2.43 21.41 -25.96
CA ARG A 125 -2.07 20.06 -26.40
C ARG A 125 -1.30 19.33 -25.33
N GLU A 126 -0.33 19.99 -24.71
CA GLU A 126 0.47 19.42 -23.63
C GLU A 126 -0.35 19.18 -22.35
N TRP A 127 -1.24 20.11 -22.01
CA TRP A 127 -2.21 19.96 -20.93
C TRP A 127 -3.12 18.74 -21.16
N CYS A 128 -3.69 18.60 -22.36
CA CYS A 128 -4.54 17.47 -22.72
C CYS A 128 -3.82 16.12 -22.55
N LYS A 129 -2.57 16.01 -23.04
CA LYS A 129 -1.75 14.79 -22.88
C LYS A 129 -1.47 14.48 -21.41
N SER A 130 -1.14 15.50 -20.64
CA SER A 130 -0.84 15.38 -19.20
C SER A 130 -2.07 14.95 -18.41
N LEU A 131 -3.25 15.48 -18.76
CA LEU A 131 -4.51 15.11 -18.14
C LEU A 131 -4.94 13.69 -18.48
N GLN A 132 -4.75 13.25 -19.72
CA GLN A 132 -5.04 11.87 -20.12
C GLN A 132 -4.14 10.87 -19.40
N ALA A 133 -2.85 11.21 -19.23
CA ALA A 133 -1.94 10.44 -18.39
C ALA A 133 -2.42 10.43 -16.93
N LEU A 134 -2.74 11.60 -16.36
CA LEU A 134 -3.23 11.72 -14.98
C LEU A 134 -4.45 10.83 -14.75
N LYS A 135 -5.45 10.92 -15.65
CA LYS A 135 -6.66 10.10 -15.61
C LYS A 135 -6.34 8.61 -15.53
N SER A 136 -5.33 8.13 -16.25
CA SER A 136 -4.96 6.72 -16.23
C SER A 136 -4.24 6.34 -14.93
N PHE A 137 -3.28 7.15 -14.51
CA PHE A 137 -2.47 6.88 -13.31
C PHE A 137 -3.27 6.96 -12.01
N VAL A 138 -4.27 7.82 -11.89
CA VAL A 138 -5.12 7.86 -10.68
C VAL A 138 -5.90 6.55 -10.49
N TRP A 139 -6.40 5.95 -11.57
CA TRP A 139 -7.08 4.65 -11.52
C TRP A 139 -6.11 3.50 -11.22
N ILE A 140 -4.89 3.56 -11.78
CA ILE A 140 -3.83 2.60 -11.42
C ILE A 140 -3.50 2.70 -9.92
N ASN A 141 -3.40 3.91 -9.37
CA ASN A 141 -3.12 4.12 -7.95
C ASN A 141 -4.23 3.52 -7.05
N PHE A 142 -5.49 3.75 -7.43
CA PHE A 142 -6.64 3.11 -6.79
C PHE A 142 -6.53 1.58 -6.81
N LEU A 143 -6.26 0.99 -7.98
CA LEU A 143 -6.16 -0.48 -8.12
C LEU A 143 -5.03 -1.07 -7.28
N ILE A 144 -3.90 -0.37 -7.16
CA ILE A 144 -2.79 -0.81 -6.31
C ILE A 144 -3.21 -0.76 -4.83
N CYS A 145 -3.78 0.36 -4.36
CA CYS A 145 -4.29 0.50 -2.99
C CYS A 145 -5.33 -0.57 -2.64
N PHE A 146 -6.34 -0.72 -3.50
CA PHE A 146 -7.40 -1.71 -3.33
C PHE A 146 -6.85 -3.14 -3.36
N GLY A 147 -5.92 -3.40 -4.29
CA GLY A 147 -5.19 -4.67 -4.39
C GLY A 147 -4.47 -5.00 -3.08
N ILE A 148 -3.65 -4.09 -2.56
CA ILE A 148 -2.94 -4.28 -1.28
C ILE A 148 -3.94 -4.62 -0.17
N SER A 149 -5.01 -3.83 0.00
CA SER A 149 -6.02 -4.05 1.03
C SER A 149 -6.68 -5.44 0.90
N MET A 150 -7.11 -5.81 -0.31
CA MET A 150 -7.80 -7.08 -0.55
C MET A 150 -6.87 -8.29 -0.41
N PHE A 151 -5.64 -8.21 -0.91
CA PHE A 151 -4.66 -9.29 -0.77
C PHE A 151 -4.30 -9.50 0.70
N THR A 152 -4.04 -8.42 1.45
CA THR A 152 -3.76 -8.53 2.88
C THR A 152 -4.96 -9.06 3.67
N LEU A 153 -6.17 -8.62 3.35
CA LEU A 153 -7.39 -9.16 3.98
C LEU A 153 -7.57 -10.65 3.69
N ARG A 154 -7.46 -11.07 2.42
CA ARG A 154 -7.60 -12.49 2.06
C ARG A 154 -6.51 -13.34 2.70
N TYR A 155 -5.27 -12.87 2.69
CA TYR A 155 -4.14 -13.57 3.28
C TYR A 155 -4.35 -13.78 4.79
N THR A 156 -4.80 -12.73 5.49
CA THR A 156 -4.99 -12.77 6.94
C THR A 156 -6.15 -13.66 7.35
N ILE A 157 -7.26 -13.64 6.61
CA ILE A 157 -8.38 -14.57 6.82
C ILE A 157 -7.93 -16.02 6.55
N ALA A 158 -7.17 -16.26 5.48
CA ALA A 158 -6.70 -17.60 5.15
C ALA A 158 -5.79 -18.18 6.24
N GLU A 159 -4.86 -17.40 6.78
CA GLU A 159 -3.98 -17.82 7.86
C GLU A 159 -4.72 -17.98 9.19
N TYR A 160 -5.69 -17.11 9.48
CA TYR A 160 -6.56 -17.26 10.63
C TYR A 160 -7.35 -18.58 10.59
N ASN A 161 -7.91 -18.93 9.43
CA ASN A 161 -8.65 -20.19 9.24
C ASN A 161 -7.75 -21.44 9.35
N LYS A 162 -6.44 -21.31 9.13
CA LYS A 162 -5.45 -22.38 9.37
C LYS A 162 -5.05 -22.52 10.85
N GLY A 163 -5.56 -21.65 11.73
CA GLY A 163 -5.25 -21.64 13.16
C GLY A 163 -4.05 -20.77 13.54
N ASN A 164 -3.44 -20.04 12.60
CA ASN A 164 -2.30 -19.16 12.86
C ASN A 164 -2.79 -17.78 13.35
N LYS A 165 -3.27 -17.73 14.60
CA LYS A 165 -3.86 -16.51 15.18
C LYS A 165 -2.85 -15.40 15.47
N HIS A 166 -1.57 -15.73 15.59
CA HIS A 166 -0.48 -14.77 15.84
C HIS A 166 -0.19 -13.83 14.66
N ILE A 167 -0.83 -14.04 13.50
CA ILE A 167 -0.75 -13.12 12.36
C ILE A 167 -1.19 -11.68 12.70
N PHE A 168 -2.08 -11.52 13.67
CA PHE A 168 -2.55 -10.20 14.09
C PHE A 168 -1.64 -9.54 15.14
N GLU A 169 -0.74 -10.29 15.76
CA GLU A 169 0.10 -9.81 16.85
C GLU A 169 1.45 -9.27 16.36
N MET A 170 1.87 -9.66 15.16
CA MET A 170 3.17 -9.32 14.61
C MET A 170 3.10 -8.61 13.25
N PRO A 171 4.14 -7.84 12.87
CA PRO A 171 4.21 -7.20 11.57
C PRO A 171 4.24 -8.22 10.42
N LEU A 172 3.51 -7.94 9.33
CA LEU A 172 3.43 -8.83 8.17
C LEU A 172 4.80 -9.02 7.48
N SER A 173 5.66 -8.00 7.51
CA SER A 173 7.03 -8.07 6.99
C SER A 173 7.89 -9.14 7.66
N ARG A 174 7.53 -9.57 8.88
CA ARG A 174 8.28 -10.53 9.71
C ARG A 174 7.48 -11.79 10.04
N TYR A 175 6.23 -11.88 9.58
CA TYR A 175 5.36 -13.01 9.85
C TYR A 175 5.95 -14.31 9.31
N ARG A 176 5.98 -15.34 10.18
CA ARG A 176 6.37 -16.71 9.79
C ARG A 176 5.27 -17.68 10.22
N PRO A 177 4.58 -18.33 9.29
CA PRO A 177 3.52 -19.29 9.62
C PRO A 177 4.05 -20.58 10.27
N GLU A 178 5.34 -20.88 10.09
CA GLU A 178 6.02 -22.07 10.65
C GLU A 178 6.36 -21.93 12.14
N LEU A 179 6.41 -20.70 12.66
CA LEU A 179 6.53 -20.44 14.09
C LEU A 179 5.15 -20.65 14.72
N ARG A 180 4.66 -21.89 14.65
CA ARG A 180 3.49 -22.34 15.40
C ARG A 180 3.81 -22.17 16.89
N SER A 181 2.79 -21.94 17.71
CA SER A 181 2.85 -21.58 19.13
C SER A 181 3.50 -22.62 20.09
N ASP A 182 4.62 -23.23 19.73
CA ASP A 182 5.48 -23.95 20.67
C ASP A 182 6.32 -22.98 21.52
N GLN A 183 6.40 -21.71 21.12
CA GLN A 183 6.70 -20.60 22.03
C GLN A 183 5.40 -20.02 22.57
N GLY A 184 4.64 -20.84 23.28
CA GLY A 184 3.82 -20.29 24.34
C GLY A 184 4.71 -19.43 25.24
N PHE A 185 4.12 -18.42 25.87
CA PHE A 185 4.60 -17.82 27.11
C PHE A 185 4.65 -18.87 28.24
N GLY A 186 5.20 -20.05 27.97
CA GLY A 186 5.59 -21.06 28.93
C GLY A 186 6.87 -20.55 29.58
N GLY A 187 6.68 -19.84 30.70
CA GLY A 187 7.71 -19.83 31.72
C GLY A 187 8.18 -21.27 31.90
N GLY A 188 9.48 -21.50 31.68
CA GLY A 188 10.14 -22.78 31.84
C GLY A 188 10.03 -23.28 33.27
N ARG A 189 8.89 -23.90 33.59
CA ARG A 189 8.57 -24.50 34.88
C ARG A 189 7.76 -25.76 34.59
N GLY A 190 8.42 -26.84 34.20
CA GLY A 190 7.69 -28.09 33.94
C GLY A 190 8.52 -29.34 33.70
N SER A 191 9.76 -29.25 33.21
CA SER A 191 10.50 -30.46 32.81
C SER A 191 11.57 -30.95 33.79
N GLU A 192 11.87 -30.24 34.89
CA GLU A 192 12.88 -30.70 35.86
C GLU A 192 12.31 -31.52 37.03
N PHE A 193 10.99 -31.57 37.22
CA PHE A 193 10.40 -32.22 38.40
C PHE A 193 10.14 -33.72 38.26
N LEU A 194 10.26 -34.30 37.06
CA LEU A 194 10.02 -35.73 36.83
C LEU A 194 11.28 -36.61 36.87
N GLN A 195 12.44 -36.06 37.23
CA GLN A 195 13.68 -36.84 37.33
C GLN A 195 13.94 -37.42 38.73
N PHE A 196 13.16 -37.04 39.75
CA PHE A 196 13.42 -37.50 41.13
C PHE A 196 12.67 -38.78 41.54
N GLU A 197 11.78 -39.32 40.72
CA GLU A 197 10.98 -40.50 41.10
C GLU A 197 11.66 -41.85 40.76
N LYS A 198 12.92 -41.83 40.28
CA LYS A 198 13.70 -43.06 39.97
C LYS A 198 14.86 -43.34 40.92
N MET A 199 14.93 -42.68 42.08
CA MET A 199 15.98 -42.89 43.07
C MET A 199 15.45 -43.30 44.45
N THR A 200 14.44 -44.17 44.51
CA THR A 200 14.08 -44.90 45.74
C THR A 200 13.67 -46.33 45.42
#